data_AF-A0A8T0DNC4-F1
#
_entry.id   AF-A0A8T0DNC4-F1
#
_cell.length_a   1.000
_cell.length_b   1.000
_cell.length_c   1.000
_cell.angle_alpha   90.00
_cell.angle_beta   90.00
_cell.angle_gamma   90.00
#
_symmetry.space_group_name_H-M   'P 1'
#
loop_
_entity.id
_entity.type
_entity.pdbx_description
1 polymer ?
#
loop_
_entity_poly.entity_id
_entity_poly.type
_entity_poly.pdbx_seq_one_letter_code
_entity_poly.pdbx_strand_id
1 'polypeptide(L)'
;MVFNFDDAVPRQNLATLLGGMPEIKSFQLDEKEGFVVVETALPVSTLLQKIREAGYPALFRDCDFGSGVATILKREIVCGVCRLFQPSEEILIVDLSVDNLPPGRHITLVIHALGDLSGAAESCGDVFVNHQGCSGKLGSFLSDPNGRGVLVTESADIKLWEVIGRSIVLHDEDSQTRIACGVIARSAALRSNAKKVCACSGQTMWEEHAANPIG
;
A
#
# COMPACT_ATOMS: atom_id res chain seq x y z
N MET A 1 -7.13 12.71 8.37
CA MET A 1 -6.74 11.66 7.40
C MET A 1 -7.81 11.54 6.35
N VAL A 2 -7.47 11.58 5.06
CA VAL A 2 -8.47 11.46 3.97
C VAL A 2 -8.42 10.05 3.39
N PHE A 3 -9.57 9.39 3.35
CA PHE A 3 -9.75 8.08 2.70
C PHE A 3 -10.72 8.20 1.53
N ASN A 4 -10.38 7.67 0.36
CA ASN A 4 -11.32 7.57 -0.76
C ASN A 4 -11.94 6.18 -0.84
N PHE A 5 -13.19 6.12 -1.30
CA PHE A 5 -13.95 4.90 -1.55
C PHE A 5 -14.26 4.72 -3.03
N ASP A 6 -14.32 3.47 -3.46
CA ASP A 6 -14.78 3.12 -4.81
C ASP A 6 -16.32 3.24 -4.93
N ASP A 7 -16.83 3.39 -6.16
CA ASP A 7 -18.22 3.78 -6.42
C ASP A 7 -19.29 2.71 -6.12
N ALA A 8 -18.88 1.49 -5.79
CA ALA A 8 -19.73 0.31 -5.84
C ALA A 8 -20.39 -0.15 -4.52
N VAL A 9 -20.13 0.50 -3.37
CA VAL A 9 -20.60 -0.01 -2.05
C VAL A 9 -21.73 0.86 -1.44
N PRO A 10 -22.81 0.28 -0.88
CA PRO A 10 -23.86 1.04 -0.19
C PRO A 10 -23.31 1.83 1.01
N ARG A 11 -23.24 3.15 0.87
CA ARG A 11 -22.48 4.06 1.77
C ARG A 11 -23.16 4.37 3.12
N GLN A 12 -24.42 3.95 3.32
CA GLN A 12 -25.21 4.24 4.53
C GLN A 12 -24.67 3.61 5.82
N ASN A 13 -23.86 2.55 5.74
CA ASN A 13 -23.32 1.87 6.92
C ASN A 13 -21.92 2.38 7.35
N LEU A 14 -21.27 3.24 6.56
CA LEU A 14 -19.92 3.73 6.87
C LEU A 14 -19.92 4.73 8.04
N ALA A 15 -20.89 5.65 8.06
CA ALA A 15 -21.05 6.61 9.17
C ALA A 15 -21.35 5.88 10.49
N THR A 16 -22.16 4.82 10.46
CA THR A 16 -22.46 3.97 11.62
C THR A 16 -21.22 3.20 12.07
N LEU A 17 -20.45 2.65 11.13
CA LEU A 17 -19.19 1.97 11.42
C LEU A 17 -18.19 2.91 12.12
N LEU A 18 -17.94 4.08 11.55
CA LEU A 18 -17.02 5.08 12.11
C LEU A 18 -17.52 5.63 13.45
N GLY A 19 -18.83 5.90 13.57
CA GLY A 19 -19.43 6.34 14.84
C GLY A 19 -19.38 5.29 15.96
N GLY A 20 -19.22 4.01 15.61
CA GLY A 20 -19.08 2.91 16.58
C GLY A 20 -17.65 2.62 17.01
N MET A 21 -16.64 3.25 16.41
CA MET A 21 -15.24 3.02 16.77
C MET A 21 -14.81 3.89 17.96
N PRO A 22 -14.16 3.33 18.99
CA PRO A 22 -13.54 4.14 20.03
C PRO A 22 -12.43 5.00 19.42
N GLU A 23 -12.17 6.18 20.02
CA GLU A 23 -11.07 7.09 19.65
C GLU A 23 -11.18 7.79 18.28
N ILE A 24 -12.34 7.74 17.62
CA ILE A 24 -12.69 8.68 16.55
C ILE A 24 -13.29 9.94 17.18
N LYS A 25 -12.63 11.09 16.98
CA LYS A 25 -13.08 12.39 17.49
C LYS A 25 -14.15 13.00 16.61
N SER A 26 -13.91 12.98 15.29
CA SER A 26 -14.82 13.52 14.29
C SER A 26 -14.58 12.88 12.94
N PHE A 27 -15.61 12.88 12.08
CA PHE A 27 -15.46 12.51 10.67
C PHE A 27 -16.34 13.39 9.78
N GLN A 28 -15.86 13.67 8.57
CA GLN A 28 -16.58 14.40 7.54
C GLN A 28 -16.63 13.54 6.27
N LEU A 29 -17.84 13.22 5.84
CA LEU A 29 -18.08 12.44 4.62
C LEU A 29 -18.43 13.41 3.49
N ASP A 30 -17.66 13.40 2.42
CA ASP A 30 -18.04 14.01 1.15
C ASP A 30 -18.52 12.91 0.20
N GLU A 31 -19.84 12.76 0.11
CA GLU A 31 -20.48 11.75 -0.74
C GLU A 31 -20.33 12.04 -2.24
N LYS A 32 -20.06 13.30 -2.63
CA LYS A 32 -19.95 13.69 -4.04
C LYS A 32 -18.57 13.36 -4.59
N GLU A 33 -17.54 13.59 -3.80
CA GLU A 33 -16.14 13.36 -4.17
C GLU A 33 -15.60 11.99 -3.69
N GLY A 34 -16.41 11.25 -2.93
CA GLY A 34 -16.12 9.88 -2.53
C GLY A 34 -15.00 9.77 -1.49
N PHE A 35 -14.86 10.76 -0.59
CA PHE A 35 -13.84 10.73 0.46
C PHE A 35 -14.42 10.94 1.87
N VAL A 36 -13.74 10.39 2.88
CA VAL A 36 -13.97 10.67 4.29
C VAL A 36 -12.72 11.26 4.92
N VAL A 37 -12.90 12.36 5.63
CA VAL A 37 -11.88 12.91 6.52
C VAL A 37 -12.16 12.41 7.92
N VAL A 38 -11.23 11.66 8.51
CA VAL A 38 -11.34 11.18 9.89
C VAL A 38 -10.28 11.86 10.75
N GLU A 39 -10.72 12.36 11.90
CA GLU A 39 -9.88 12.80 13.01
C GLU A 39 -9.93 11.72 14.10
N THR A 40 -8.81 11.05 14.34
CA THR A 40 -8.74 9.93 15.28
C THR A 40 -7.37 9.87 15.94
N ALA A 41 -7.32 9.27 17.14
CA ALA A 41 -6.07 8.85 17.77
C ALA A 41 -5.62 7.44 17.35
N LEU A 42 -6.48 6.70 16.63
CA LEU A 42 -6.16 5.36 16.15
C LEU A 42 -5.04 5.39 15.10
N PRO A 43 -4.18 4.36 15.08
CA PRO A 43 -3.26 4.13 13.97
C PRO A 43 -4.00 4.05 12.63
N VAL A 44 -3.39 4.60 11.58
CA VAL A 44 -3.98 4.65 10.23
C VAL A 44 -4.16 3.25 9.68
N SER A 45 -3.18 2.39 9.94
CA SER A 45 -3.21 0.96 9.65
C SER A 45 -4.46 0.28 10.20
N THR A 46 -4.75 0.52 11.48
CA THR A 46 -5.93 -0.05 12.16
C THR A 46 -7.23 0.47 11.56
N LEU A 47 -7.31 1.77 11.28
CA LEU A 47 -8.50 2.36 10.68
C LEU A 47 -8.74 1.83 9.26
N LEU A 48 -7.70 1.81 8.42
CA LEU A 48 -7.77 1.26 7.05
C LEU A 48 -8.21 -0.20 7.05
N GLN A 49 -7.61 -1.01 7.93
CA GLN A 49 -7.93 -2.42 8.03
C GLN A 49 -9.41 -2.61 8.41
N LYS A 50 -9.90 -1.93 9.46
CA LYS A 50 -11.30 -2.04 9.88
C LYS A 50 -12.29 -1.59 8.81
N ILE A 51 -11.96 -0.52 8.09
CA ILE A 51 -12.80 -0.03 6.98
C ILE A 51 -12.86 -1.08 5.86
N ARG A 52 -11.73 -1.70 5.50
CA ARG A 52 -11.65 -2.76 4.48
C ARG A 52 -12.36 -4.04 4.92
N GLU A 53 -12.21 -4.44 6.18
CA GLU A 53 -12.92 -5.59 6.77
C GLU A 53 -14.44 -5.41 6.76
N ALA A 54 -14.91 -4.17 6.89
CA ALA A 54 -16.32 -3.83 6.75
C ALA A 54 -16.81 -3.81 5.28
N GLY A 55 -15.97 -4.19 4.33
CA GLY A 55 -16.30 -4.30 2.91
C GLY A 55 -16.15 -2.99 2.12
N TYR A 56 -15.57 -1.95 2.72
CA TYR A 56 -15.34 -0.69 2.02
C TYR A 56 -13.92 -0.64 1.46
N PRO A 57 -13.75 -0.63 0.12
CA PRO A 57 -12.45 -0.42 -0.48
C PRO A 57 -11.99 1.00 -0.16
N ALA A 58 -11.06 1.13 0.77
CA ALA A 58 -10.55 2.41 1.24
C ALA A 58 -9.06 2.56 0.97
N LEU A 59 -8.68 3.74 0.47
CA LEU A 59 -7.30 4.13 0.24
C LEU A 59 -6.99 5.42 0.99
N PHE A 60 -5.92 5.40 1.77
CA PHE A 60 -5.37 6.62 2.38
C PHE A 60 -4.72 7.50 1.30
N ARG A 61 -5.01 8.81 1.28
CA ARG A 61 -4.59 9.69 0.17
C ARG A 61 -4.00 11.04 0.57
N ASP A 62 -3.97 11.42 1.84
CA ASP A 62 -3.51 12.75 2.25
C ASP A 62 -2.25 12.69 3.11
N CYS A 63 -1.16 13.29 2.61
CA CYS A 63 0.15 13.25 3.25
C CYS A 63 0.90 14.56 2.98
N ASP A 64 1.22 15.28 4.06
CA ASP A 64 1.94 16.56 3.97
C ASP A 64 3.45 16.35 3.70
N PHE A 65 4.04 15.24 4.15
CA PHE A 65 5.47 14.97 4.06
C PHE A 65 5.88 14.11 2.84
N GLY A 66 4.90 13.67 2.05
CA GLY A 66 5.11 13.04 0.74
C GLY A 66 4.51 11.65 0.60
N SER A 67 4.44 11.20 -0.65
CA SER A 67 3.99 9.86 -1.03
C SER A 67 4.95 9.17 -1.99
N GLY A 68 4.95 7.85 -1.93
CA GLY A 68 5.66 6.97 -2.85
C GLY A 68 4.77 5.84 -3.31
N VAL A 69 5.12 5.25 -4.45
CA VAL A 69 4.44 4.08 -5.00
C VAL A 69 5.47 3.14 -5.62
N ALA A 70 5.31 1.85 -5.39
CA ALA A 70 6.03 0.79 -6.08
C ALA A 70 5.02 -0.12 -6.78
N THR A 71 5.21 -0.31 -8.09
CA THR A 71 4.50 -1.37 -8.82
C THR A 71 5.23 -2.67 -8.54
N ILE A 72 4.53 -3.65 -7.99
CA ILE A 72 5.10 -4.95 -7.62
C ILE A 72 5.03 -5.89 -8.81
N LEU A 73 6.19 -6.40 -9.18
CA LEU A 73 6.42 -7.23 -10.35
C LEU A 73 6.89 -8.61 -9.90
N LYS A 74 6.20 -9.65 -10.35
CA LYS A 74 6.69 -11.02 -10.32
C LYS A 74 7.33 -11.31 -11.68
N ARG A 75 8.65 -11.14 -11.76
CA ARG A 75 9.39 -11.04 -13.03
C ARG A 75 8.88 -9.83 -13.83
N GLU A 76 8.26 -10.05 -14.98
CA GLU A 76 7.73 -8.99 -15.86
C GLU A 76 6.21 -8.78 -15.71
N ILE A 77 5.56 -9.53 -14.80
CA ILE A 77 4.11 -9.49 -14.62
C ILE A 77 3.80 -8.61 -13.42
N VAL A 78 2.99 -7.58 -13.63
CA VAL A 78 2.44 -6.76 -12.54
C VAL A 78 1.52 -7.62 -11.71
N CYS A 79 1.83 -7.74 -10.42
CA CYS A 79 1.05 -8.53 -9.48
C CYS A 79 0.58 -7.71 -8.28
N GLY A 80 0.81 -6.40 -8.26
CA GLY A 80 0.22 -5.53 -7.26
C GLY A 80 0.89 -4.18 -7.12
N VAL A 81 0.55 -3.49 -6.05
CA VAL A 81 1.00 -2.13 -5.75
C VAL A 81 1.32 -2.01 -4.27
N CYS A 82 2.43 -1.34 -3.97
CA CYS A 82 2.74 -0.86 -2.64
C CYS A 82 2.75 0.67 -2.61
N ARG A 83 2.01 1.24 -1.67
CA ARG A 83 1.88 2.68 -1.47
C ARG A 83 2.54 3.06 -0.16
N LEU A 84 3.33 4.11 -0.18
CA LEU A 84 4.05 4.63 0.97
C LEU A 84 3.59 6.05 1.24
N PHE A 85 3.23 6.35 2.48
CA PHE A 85 2.75 7.66 2.87
C PHE A 85 3.47 8.14 4.11
N GLN A 86 3.96 9.38 4.07
CA GLN A 86 4.54 10.05 5.21
C GLN A 86 3.55 11.13 5.67
N PRO A 87 2.59 10.82 6.57
CA PRO A 87 1.67 11.82 7.09
C PRO A 87 2.37 12.84 8.01
N SER A 88 3.44 12.43 8.68
CA SER A 88 4.24 13.28 9.56
C SER A 88 5.72 12.85 9.53
N GLU A 89 6.63 13.65 10.09
CA GLU A 89 8.05 13.30 10.14
C GLU A 89 8.30 12.02 10.94
N GLU A 90 7.40 11.66 11.86
CA GLU A 90 7.55 10.55 12.79
C GLU A 90 7.22 9.20 12.17
N ILE A 91 6.21 9.11 11.29
CA ILE A 91 5.64 7.82 10.89
C ILE A 91 5.53 7.66 9.37
N LEU A 92 5.98 6.51 8.88
CA LEU A 92 5.79 6.03 7.51
C LEU A 92 4.72 4.94 7.51
N ILE A 93 3.67 5.13 6.73
CA ILE A 93 2.63 4.14 6.50
C ILE A 93 2.93 3.43 5.19
N VAL A 94 2.84 2.10 5.20
CA VAL A 94 3.03 1.27 4.02
C VAL A 94 1.80 0.40 3.81
N ASP A 95 1.20 0.51 2.63
CA ASP A 95 -0.02 -0.18 2.22
C ASP A 95 0.26 -1.01 0.97
N LEU A 96 0.30 -2.33 1.12
CA LEU A 96 0.59 -3.30 0.08
C LEU A 96 -0.69 -4.09 -0.26
N SER A 97 -0.99 -4.16 -1.55
CA SER A 97 -1.99 -5.07 -2.12
C SER A 97 -1.37 -5.82 -3.29
N VAL A 98 -1.39 -7.14 -3.23
CA VAL A 98 -0.76 -8.03 -4.22
C VAL A 98 -1.60 -9.27 -4.46
N ASP A 99 -1.57 -9.78 -5.69
CA ASP A 99 -2.18 -11.02 -6.14
C ASP A 99 -1.11 -11.95 -6.73
N ASN A 100 -1.54 -13.14 -7.20
CA ASN A 100 -0.67 -14.12 -7.86
C ASN A 100 0.53 -14.59 -7.01
N LEU A 101 0.39 -14.50 -5.69
CA LEU A 101 1.32 -15.09 -4.73
C LEU A 101 1.09 -16.60 -4.60
N PRO A 102 2.09 -17.37 -4.18
CA PRO A 102 1.88 -18.76 -3.79
C PRO A 102 0.84 -18.83 -2.65
N PRO A 103 -0.28 -19.56 -2.80
CA PRO A 103 -1.35 -19.58 -1.78
C PRO A 103 -0.89 -20.14 -0.43
N GLY A 104 -1.43 -19.58 0.66
CA GLY A 104 -1.15 -20.03 2.03
C GLY A 104 0.31 -19.89 2.48
N ARG A 105 1.11 -19.01 1.87
CA ARG A 105 2.51 -18.77 2.28
C ARG A 105 2.66 -17.54 3.15
N HIS A 106 3.61 -17.61 4.08
CA HIS A 106 4.07 -16.48 4.88
C HIS A 106 5.00 -15.61 4.04
N ILE A 107 4.58 -14.38 3.80
CA ILE A 107 5.31 -13.43 2.97
C ILE A 107 5.80 -12.25 3.81
N THR A 108 7.10 -11.95 3.77
CA THR A 108 7.68 -10.76 4.38
C THR A 108 7.84 -9.64 3.35
N LEU A 109 7.43 -8.42 3.71
CA LEU A 109 7.70 -7.19 2.98
C LEU A 109 9.02 -6.56 3.43
N VAL A 110 9.97 -6.39 2.52
CA VAL A 110 11.32 -5.88 2.83
C VAL A 110 11.76 -4.82 1.82
N ILE A 111 12.29 -3.70 2.30
CA ILE A 111 12.99 -2.71 1.48
C ILE A 111 14.43 -3.16 1.28
N HIS A 112 14.90 -3.15 0.04
CA HIS A 112 16.28 -3.47 -0.33
C HIS A 112 17.05 -2.23 -0.78
N ALA A 113 18.37 -2.30 -0.78
CA ALA A 113 19.24 -1.15 -0.96
C ALA A 113 19.18 -0.55 -2.37
N LEU A 114 18.97 -1.36 -3.41
CA LEU A 114 19.06 -0.94 -4.81
C LEU A 114 17.71 -1.00 -5.51
N GLY A 115 17.38 0.07 -6.24
CA GLY A 115 16.25 0.09 -7.18
C GLY A 115 16.61 -0.51 -8.55
N ASP A 116 17.28 -1.66 -8.57
CA ASP A 116 17.69 -2.35 -9.81
C ASP A 116 16.83 -3.61 -10.02
N LEU A 117 16.08 -3.63 -11.12
CA LEU A 117 15.20 -4.74 -11.53
C LEU A 117 15.75 -5.51 -12.74
N SER A 118 17.00 -5.26 -13.17
CA SER A 118 17.62 -5.90 -14.34
C SER A 118 17.68 -7.44 -14.24
N GLY A 119 17.78 -7.96 -13.03
CA GLY A 119 17.71 -9.38 -12.67
C GLY A 119 16.50 -9.70 -11.79
N ALA A 120 15.38 -8.99 -11.99
CA ALA A 120 14.22 -9.01 -11.10
C ALA A 120 14.64 -8.75 -9.64
N ALA A 121 14.15 -9.54 -8.68
CA ALA A 121 14.39 -9.31 -7.27
C ALA A 121 15.84 -9.59 -6.82
N GLU A 122 16.62 -10.33 -7.61
CA GLU A 122 18.00 -10.67 -7.27
C GLU A 122 18.96 -9.47 -7.40
N SER A 123 18.69 -8.56 -8.35
CA SER A 123 19.49 -7.33 -8.52
C SER A 123 19.20 -6.23 -7.51
N CYS A 124 18.18 -6.39 -6.65
CA CYS A 124 17.80 -5.39 -5.65
C CYS A 124 18.86 -5.16 -4.54
N GLY A 125 19.90 -5.99 -4.49
CA GLY A 125 20.97 -5.90 -3.49
C GLY A 125 20.55 -6.42 -2.11
N ASP A 126 21.26 -5.98 -1.08
CA ASP A 126 21.03 -6.36 0.31
C ASP A 126 19.80 -5.66 0.91
N VAL A 127 19.36 -6.13 2.08
CA VAL A 127 18.31 -5.48 2.86
C VAL A 127 18.74 -4.04 3.19
N PHE A 128 17.85 -3.08 2.98
CA PHE A 128 18.11 -1.70 3.36
C PHE A 128 18.29 -1.59 4.87
N VAL A 129 19.31 -0.85 5.28
CA VAL A 129 19.55 -0.47 6.67
C VAL A 129 19.74 1.04 6.68
N ASN A 130 18.97 1.73 7.51
CA ASN A 130 19.08 3.18 7.62
C ASN A 130 20.35 3.57 8.41
N HIS A 131 20.58 4.87 8.54
CA HIS A 131 21.78 5.39 9.22
C HIS A 131 21.81 5.09 10.73
N GLN A 132 20.66 4.78 11.35
CA GLN A 132 20.56 4.34 12.74
C GLN A 132 20.71 2.81 12.92
N GLY A 133 20.89 2.05 11.85
CA GLY A 133 21.00 0.59 11.92
C GLY A 133 19.66 -0.15 11.90
N CYS A 134 18.54 0.53 11.68
CA CYS A 134 17.23 -0.09 11.58
C CYS A 134 17.04 -0.73 10.20
N SER A 135 16.52 -1.96 10.20
CA SER A 135 16.30 -2.75 8.98
C SER A 135 15.02 -2.34 8.27
N GLY A 136 15.04 -2.34 6.93
CA GLY A 136 13.88 -2.12 6.08
C GLY A 136 12.86 -3.27 6.04
N LYS A 137 12.82 -4.14 7.05
CA LYS A 137 11.78 -5.19 7.18
C LYS A 137 10.53 -4.55 7.76
N LEU A 138 9.45 -4.50 6.99
CA LEU A 138 8.27 -3.70 7.33
C LEU A 138 7.12 -4.51 7.95
N GLY A 139 7.10 -5.82 7.72
CA GLY A 139 6.08 -6.71 8.26
C GLY A 139 5.89 -7.97 7.41
N SER A 140 5.05 -8.88 7.90
CA SER A 140 4.69 -10.12 7.21
C SER A 140 3.19 -10.34 7.20
N PHE A 141 2.70 -11.10 6.21
CA PHE A 141 1.31 -11.51 6.09
C PHE A 141 1.20 -12.93 5.52
N LEU A 142 0.04 -13.56 5.70
CA LEU A 142 -0.29 -14.84 5.08
C LEU A 142 -1.08 -14.58 3.80
N SER A 143 -0.63 -15.08 2.66
CA SER A 143 -1.42 -15.02 1.42
C SER A 143 -2.67 -15.89 1.54
N ASP A 144 -3.80 -15.41 1.03
CA ASP A 144 -5.06 -16.12 1.05
C ASP A 144 -5.07 -17.35 0.09
N PRO A 145 -6.14 -18.16 0.09
CA PRO A 145 -6.26 -19.31 -0.82
C PRO A 145 -6.25 -18.96 -2.32
N ASN A 146 -6.54 -17.71 -2.69
CA ASN A 146 -6.49 -17.20 -4.05
C ASN A 146 -5.12 -16.61 -4.41
N GLY A 147 -4.15 -16.62 -3.48
CA GLY A 147 -2.84 -16.02 -3.68
C GLY A 147 -2.85 -14.48 -3.57
N ARG A 148 -3.87 -13.91 -2.91
CA ARG A 148 -3.96 -12.48 -2.60
C ARG A 148 -3.34 -12.19 -1.24
N GLY A 149 -2.69 -11.03 -1.14
CA GLY A 149 -2.04 -10.53 0.05
C GLY A 149 -2.36 -9.05 0.25
N VAL A 150 -2.72 -8.68 1.47
CA VAL A 150 -2.89 -7.28 1.87
C VAL A 150 -2.13 -7.08 3.17
N LEU A 151 -1.32 -6.02 3.23
CA LEU A 151 -0.58 -5.63 4.43
C LEU A 151 -0.64 -4.11 4.57
N VAL A 152 -1.06 -3.64 5.74
CA VAL A 152 -0.91 -2.23 6.13
C VAL A 152 -0.06 -2.19 7.40
N THR A 153 1.05 -1.48 7.34
CA THR A 153 2.02 -1.39 8.45
C THR A 153 2.51 0.04 8.63
N GLU A 154 3.04 0.32 9.81
CA GLU A 154 3.56 1.62 10.20
C GLU A 154 4.99 1.46 10.70
N SER A 155 5.88 2.35 10.28
CA SER A 155 7.28 2.37 10.72
C SER A 155 7.64 3.76 11.22
N ALA A 156 8.15 3.85 12.44
CA ALA A 156 8.71 5.09 12.97
C ALA A 156 10.18 5.29 12.55
N ASP A 157 10.88 4.20 12.24
CA ASP A 157 12.32 4.17 12.01
C ASP A 157 12.72 4.53 10.58
N ILE A 158 11.84 4.26 9.61
CA ILE A 158 12.12 4.43 8.18
C ILE A 158 11.41 5.67 7.67
N LYS A 159 12.12 6.53 6.94
CA LYS A 159 11.53 7.71 6.31
C LYS A 159 11.39 7.55 4.80
N LEU A 160 10.33 8.11 4.24
CA LEU A 160 10.04 8.00 2.80
C LEU A 160 11.23 8.47 1.93
N TRP A 161 11.85 9.61 2.27
CA TRP A 161 12.96 10.17 1.48
C TRP A 161 14.22 9.31 1.50
N GLU A 162 14.40 8.44 2.49
CA GLU A 162 15.53 7.50 2.54
C GLU A 162 15.35 6.32 1.59
N VAL A 163 14.10 6.02 1.20
CA VAL A 163 13.73 4.81 0.46
C VAL A 163 13.25 5.09 -0.97
N ILE A 164 13.01 6.35 -1.35
CA ILE A 164 12.79 6.70 -2.76
C ILE A 164 13.97 6.23 -3.62
N GLY A 165 13.67 5.56 -4.74
CA GLY A 165 14.68 5.02 -5.67
C GLY A 165 15.26 3.67 -5.23
N ARG A 166 14.83 3.15 -4.07
CA ARG A 166 15.12 1.78 -3.63
C ARG A 166 14.03 0.82 -4.08
N SER A 167 14.17 -0.46 -3.76
CA SER A 167 13.13 -1.45 -4.08
C SER A 167 12.43 -2.00 -2.86
N ILE A 168 11.18 -2.38 -3.07
CA ILE A 168 10.44 -3.31 -2.24
C ILE A 168 10.65 -4.71 -2.81
N VAL A 169 10.86 -5.70 -1.94
CA VAL A 169 10.96 -7.12 -2.26
C VAL A 169 10.05 -7.90 -1.32
N LEU A 170 9.28 -8.83 -1.90
CA LEU A 170 8.50 -9.81 -1.16
C LEU A 170 9.31 -11.10 -1.04
N HIS A 171 9.44 -11.61 0.19
CA HIS A 171 10.13 -12.86 0.50
C HIS A 171 9.13 -13.92 0.93
N ASP A 172 9.25 -15.12 0.40
CA ASP A 172 8.57 -16.30 0.95
C ASP A 172 9.40 -16.84 2.13
N GLU A 173 8.85 -16.78 3.35
CA GLU A 173 9.55 -17.18 4.57
C GLU A 173 9.86 -18.68 4.60
N ASP A 174 9.02 -19.51 3.98
CA ASP A 174 9.22 -20.96 4.01
C ASP A 174 10.37 -21.39 3.09
N SER A 175 10.45 -20.77 1.91
CA SER A 175 11.48 -21.08 0.91
C SER A 175 12.72 -20.20 1.00
N GLN A 176 12.65 -19.11 1.77
CA GLN A 176 13.70 -18.08 1.85
C GLN A 176 14.06 -17.49 0.47
N THR A 177 13.06 -17.33 -0.40
CA THR A 177 13.26 -16.83 -1.77
C THR A 177 12.58 -15.48 -2.00
N ARG A 178 13.14 -14.69 -2.92
CA ARG A 178 12.57 -13.43 -3.37
C ARG A 178 11.54 -13.71 -4.47
N ILE A 179 10.28 -13.38 -4.22
CA ILE A 179 9.17 -13.79 -5.12
C ILE A 179 8.66 -12.65 -6.02
N ALA A 180 8.77 -11.40 -5.57
CA ALA A 180 8.35 -10.23 -6.33
C ALA A 180 9.09 -8.98 -5.85
N CYS A 181 9.18 -7.96 -6.70
CA CYS A 181 9.89 -6.74 -6.38
C CYS A 181 9.33 -5.52 -7.13
N GLY A 182 9.62 -4.32 -6.66
CA GLY A 182 9.24 -3.07 -7.33
C GLY A 182 10.03 -1.88 -6.84
N VAL A 183 10.37 -0.94 -7.73
CA VAL A 183 11.09 0.29 -7.35
C VAL A 183 10.13 1.29 -6.74
N ILE A 184 10.51 1.88 -5.62
CA ILE A 184 9.79 2.94 -4.93
C ILE A 184 10.01 4.25 -5.70
N ALA A 185 9.00 4.69 -6.44
CA ALA A 185 8.97 5.97 -7.12
C ALA A 185 8.26 7.02 -6.25
N ARG A 186 8.61 8.31 -6.44
CA ARG A 186 7.80 9.40 -5.86
C ARG A 186 6.44 9.44 -6.53
N SER A 187 5.40 9.60 -5.72
CA SER A 187 4.05 9.88 -6.19
C SER A 187 3.71 11.35 -5.95
N ALA A 188 2.78 11.88 -6.74
CA ALA A 188 2.29 13.24 -6.55
C ALA A 188 1.31 13.30 -5.38
N ALA A 189 1.37 14.41 -4.64
CA ALA A 189 0.32 14.76 -3.68
C ALA A 189 -0.97 15.13 -4.44
N LEU A 190 -2.13 14.89 -3.82
CA LEU A 190 -3.47 15.04 -4.42
C LEU A 190 -3.70 16.41 -5.08
N ARG A 191 -3.09 17.48 -4.53
CA ARG A 191 -3.25 18.86 -4.99
C ARG A 191 -2.23 19.34 -6.02
N SER A 192 -1.17 18.57 -6.28
CA SER A 192 -0.04 19.03 -7.10
C SER A 192 0.01 18.44 -8.51
N ASN A 193 -0.88 17.50 -8.85
CA ASN A 193 -0.90 16.89 -10.18
C ASN A 193 -2.28 16.94 -10.85
N ALA A 194 -2.49 18.00 -11.64
CA ALA A 194 -3.67 18.20 -12.49
C ALA A 194 -3.53 17.59 -13.90
N LYS A 195 -2.59 16.66 -14.13
CA LYS A 195 -2.44 16.05 -15.46
C LYS A 195 -3.52 15.00 -15.71
N LYS A 196 -4.44 15.31 -16.62
CA LYS A 196 -5.52 14.43 -17.09
C LYS A 196 -5.09 13.42 -18.17
N VAL A 197 -3.88 13.53 -18.70
CA VAL A 197 -3.43 12.75 -19.86
C VAL A 197 -2.13 12.03 -19.54
N CYS A 198 -2.17 10.70 -19.67
CA CYS A 198 -1.01 9.81 -19.68
C CYS A 198 -0.80 9.30 -21.12
N ALA A 199 0.44 9.31 -21.61
CA ALA A 199 0.79 8.87 -22.97
C ALA A 199 1.14 7.36 -23.06
N CYS A 200 0.80 6.57 -22.03
CA CYS A 200 0.86 5.12 -22.11
C CYS A 200 -0.40 4.60 -22.83
N SER A 201 -0.40 3.35 -23.28
CA SER A 201 -1.49 2.70 -24.04
C SER A 201 -2.88 2.74 -23.36
N GLY A 202 -2.97 3.24 -22.12
CA GLY A 202 -4.21 3.37 -21.36
C GLY A 202 -4.81 2.02 -20.95
N GLN A 203 -4.13 0.92 -21.25
CA GLN A 203 -4.59 -0.42 -20.90
C GLN A 203 -4.32 -0.68 -19.43
N THR A 204 -5.36 -1.14 -18.72
CA THR A 204 -5.22 -1.66 -17.37
C THR A 204 -4.32 -2.89 -17.40
N MET A 205 -3.17 -2.81 -16.74
CA MET A 205 -2.25 -3.94 -16.55
C MET A 205 -2.64 -4.81 -15.35
N TRP A 206 -3.22 -4.20 -14.30
CA TRP A 206 -3.64 -4.85 -13.07
C TRP A 206 -4.63 -3.94 -12.33
N GLU A 207 -5.64 -4.53 -11.67
CA GLU A 207 -6.71 -3.83 -10.94
C GLU A 207 -6.93 -4.47 -9.56
N GLU A 208 -6.89 -3.66 -8.50
CA GLU A 208 -7.01 -4.09 -7.09
C GLU A 208 -8.39 -4.69 -6.73
N HIS A 209 -9.40 -4.45 -7.58
CA HIS A 209 -10.80 -4.79 -7.37
C HIS A 209 -11.46 -5.50 -8.55
N ALA A 210 -10.68 -6.17 -9.41
CA ALA A 210 -11.26 -7.04 -10.44
C ALA A 210 -11.92 -8.25 -9.77
N ALA A 211 -13.17 -8.09 -9.34
CA ALA A 211 -14.09 -9.21 -9.22
C ALA A 211 -14.17 -9.83 -10.63
N ASN A 212 -13.53 -10.97 -10.80
CA ASN A 212 -13.54 -11.73 -12.04
C ASN A 212 -15.01 -11.96 -12.44
N PRO A 213 -15.52 -11.38 -13.55
CA PRO A 213 -16.77 -11.86 -14.11
C PRO A 213 -16.45 -13.23 -14.67
N ILE A 214 -16.86 -14.26 -13.93
CA ILE A 214 -16.82 -15.65 -14.35
C ILE A 214 -17.42 -15.73 -15.76
N GLY A 215 -16.59 -16.13 -16.71
CA GLY A 215 -17.04 -16.77 -17.95
C GLY A 215 -17.15 -18.27 -17.72
#